data_AF-A0A644Y4F7-F1
#
_entry.id   AF-A0A644Y4F7-F1
#
_cell.length_a   1.000
_cell.length_b   1.000
_cell.length_c   1.000
_cell.angle_alpha   90.00
_cell.angle_beta   90.00
_cell.angle_gamma   90.00
#
_symmetry.space_group_name_H-M   'P 1'
#
loop_
_entity.id
_entity.type
_entity.pdbx_description
1 polymer ?
#
loop_
_entity_poly.entity_id
_entity_poly.type
_entity_poly.pdbx_seq_one_letter_code
_entity_poly.pdbx_strand_id
1 'polypeptide(L)'
;MLSSDEKYCIVLSTASPYKFNVSVLEAIKPDISAKELDPFTALHLLSEVSGTVVPKPLADLEKKPILHNEQIEKNKMKETVLKILKL
;
A
#
# COMPACT_ATOMS: atom_id res chain seq x y z
N MET A 1 3.15 12.99 -22.99
CA MET A 1 4.20 13.66 -22.19
C MET A 1 3.57 14.09 -20.87
N LEU A 2 4.30 14.00 -19.75
CA LEU A 2 3.78 14.35 -18.41
C LEU A 2 3.63 15.87 -18.19
N SER A 3 4.32 16.70 -18.96
CA SER A 3 4.17 18.16 -19.00
C SER A 3 4.34 18.67 -20.44
N SER A 4 3.88 19.90 -20.70
CA SER A 4 4.01 20.59 -21.99
C SER A 4 5.18 21.59 -22.02
N ASP A 5 6.16 21.45 -21.12
CA ASP A 5 7.37 22.29 -21.06
C ASP A 5 8.51 21.64 -21.86
N GLU A 6 9.39 22.44 -22.46
CA GLU A 6 10.54 22.01 -23.26
C GLU A 6 11.75 21.59 -22.40
N LYS A 7 11.68 21.74 -21.08
CA LYS A 7 12.76 21.35 -20.15
C LYS A 7 12.72 19.86 -19.78
N TYR A 8 13.90 19.30 -19.49
CA TYR A 8 14.01 17.96 -18.92
C TYR A 8 13.25 17.86 -17.58
N CYS A 9 12.40 16.85 -17.46
CA CYS A 9 11.62 16.57 -16.26
C CYS A 9 12.05 15.22 -15.66
N ILE A 10 12.32 15.19 -14.35
CA ILE A 10 12.62 13.98 -13.59
C ILE A 10 11.45 13.69 -12.65
N VAL A 11 10.88 12.49 -12.75
CA VAL A 11 9.81 12.03 -11.87
C VAL A 11 10.37 11.00 -10.90
N LEU A 12 10.36 11.32 -9.61
CA LEU A 12 10.81 10.42 -8.56
C LEU A 12 9.64 9.58 -8.04
N SER A 13 9.63 8.28 -8.37
CA SER A 13 8.64 7.33 -7.85
C SER A 13 9.04 6.88 -6.44
N THR A 14 8.52 7.55 -5.41
CA THR A 14 8.88 7.31 -4.00
C THR A 14 8.23 6.08 -3.39
N ALA A 15 7.22 5.51 -4.06
CA ALA A 15 6.53 4.32 -3.62
C ALA A 15 6.03 3.49 -4.79
N SER A 16 6.01 2.17 -4.59
CA SER A 16 5.38 1.24 -5.53
C SER A 16 3.86 1.48 -5.60
N PRO A 17 3.24 1.47 -6.80
CA PRO A 17 1.79 1.56 -6.95
C PRO A 17 1.01 0.50 -6.15
N TYR A 18 1.60 -0.67 -5.95
CA TYR A 18 1.01 -1.76 -5.17
C TYR A 18 0.75 -1.43 -3.70
N LYS A 19 1.45 -0.44 -3.13
CA LYS A 19 1.21 0.04 -1.76
C LYS A 19 -0.11 0.83 -1.66
N PHE A 20 -0.63 1.31 -2.78
CA PHE A 20 -1.87 2.08 -2.89
C PHE A 20 -2.81 1.43 -3.91
N ASN A 21 -2.91 0.11 -3.87
CA ASN A 21 -3.55 -0.70 -4.90
C ASN A 21 -5.00 -0.30 -5.22
N VAL A 22 -5.82 0.02 -4.22
CA VAL A 22 -7.21 0.48 -4.41
C VAL A 22 -7.25 1.78 -5.21
N SER A 23 -6.48 2.80 -4.79
CA SER A 23 -6.46 4.11 -5.44
C SER A 23 -5.90 4.04 -6.86
N VAL A 24 -4.88 3.21 -7.08
CA VAL A 24 -4.29 3.02 -8.41
C VAL A 24 -5.24 2.25 -9.31
N LEU A 25 -5.89 1.19 -8.81
CA LEU A 25 -6.86 0.39 -9.57
C LEU A 25 -8.06 1.24 -10.00
N GLU A 26 -8.60 2.07 -9.10
CA GLU A 26 -9.68 3.01 -9.41
C GLU A 26 -9.28 3.99 -10.54
N ALA A 27 -8.05 4.49 -10.52
CA ALA A 27 -7.56 5.43 -11.53
C ALA A 27 -7.35 4.79 -12.91
N ILE A 28 -6.92 3.52 -12.97
CA ILE A 28 -6.66 2.82 -14.24
C ILE A 28 -7.88 2.05 -14.78
N LYS A 29 -8.83 1.69 -13.90
CA LYS A 29 -10.06 0.96 -14.22
C LYS A 29 -11.23 1.58 -13.44
N PRO A 30 -11.71 2.77 -13.86
CA PRO A 30 -12.77 3.50 -13.16
C PRO A 30 -14.12 2.77 -13.15
N ASP A 31 -14.33 1.82 -14.06
CA ASP A 31 -15.54 0.98 -14.11
C ASP A 31 -15.60 -0.07 -13.00
N ILE A 32 -14.48 -0.32 -12.30
CA ILE A 32 -14.41 -1.22 -11.16
C ILE A 32 -14.62 -0.39 -9.90
N SER A 33 -15.60 -0.77 -9.08
CA SER A 33 -15.81 -0.20 -7.74
C SER A 33 -14.70 -0.64 -6.78
N ALA A 34 -13.46 -0.21 -7.03
CA ALA A 34 -12.26 -0.68 -6.33
C ALA A 34 -12.30 -0.37 -4.82
N LYS A 35 -13.06 0.64 -4.40
CA LYS A 35 -13.27 1.00 -2.99
C LYS A 35 -14.07 -0.02 -2.18
N GLU A 36 -14.85 -0.87 -2.86
CA GLU A 36 -15.63 -1.93 -2.21
C GLU A 36 -14.84 -3.24 -2.12
N LEU A 37 -13.67 -3.31 -2.78
CA LEU A 37 -12.82 -4.48 -2.78
C LEU A 37 -11.93 -4.52 -1.54
N ASP A 38 -11.71 -5.73 -1.04
CA ASP A 38 -10.64 -5.99 -0.09
C ASP A 38 -9.27 -5.60 -0.70
N PRO A 39 -8.35 -5.01 0.08
CA PRO A 39 -7.04 -4.58 -0.42
C PRO A 39 -6.20 -5.68 -1.08
N PHE A 40 -6.28 -6.96 -0.65
CA PHE A 40 -5.56 -8.05 -1.30
C PHE A 40 -6.21 -8.43 -2.63
N THR A 41 -7.54 -8.39 -2.72
CA THR A 41 -8.25 -8.57 -4.00
C THR A 41 -7.86 -7.47 -4.99
N ALA A 42 -7.85 -6.20 -4.55
CA ALA A 42 -7.38 -5.08 -5.37
C ALA A 42 -5.91 -5.22 -5.78
N LEU A 43 -5.05 -5.79 -4.92
CA LEU A 43 -3.64 -6.09 -5.21
C LEU A 43 -3.48 -7.03 -6.41
N HIS A 44 -4.26 -8.12 -6.42
CA HIS A 44 -4.21 -9.12 -7.49
C HIS A 44 -4.79 -8.60 -8.80
N LEU A 45 -5.93 -7.90 -8.75
CA LEU A 45 -6.52 -7.26 -9.94
C LEU A 45 -5.58 -6.20 -10.54
N LEU A 46 -4.90 -5.41 -9.71
CA LEU A 46 -3.90 -4.46 -10.19
C LEU A 46 -2.74 -5.17 -10.91
N SER A 47 -2.32 -6.34 -10.44
CA SER A 47 -1.30 -7.15 -11.12
C SER A 47 -1.75 -7.63 -12.48
N GLU A 48 -3.00 -8.12 -12.58
CA GLU A 48 -3.61 -8.55 -13.84
C GLU A 48 -3.72 -7.38 -14.84
N VAL A 49 -4.26 -6.25 -14.40
CA VAL A 49 -4.49 -5.08 -15.27
C VAL A 49 -3.18 -4.42 -15.70
N SER A 50 -2.18 -4.37 -14.82
CA SER A 50 -0.88 -3.74 -15.12
C SER A 50 0.09 -4.66 -15.86
N GLY A 51 -0.15 -5.97 -15.87
CA GLY A 51 0.77 -6.98 -16.40
C GLY A 51 2.09 -7.11 -15.63
N THR A 52 2.18 -6.53 -14.42
CA THR A 52 3.38 -6.60 -13.57
C THR A 52 3.14 -7.56 -12.41
N VAL A 53 4.21 -8.13 -11.85
CA VAL A 53 4.10 -9.06 -10.71
C VAL A 53 3.91 -8.32 -9.40
N VAL A 54 3.05 -8.85 -8.52
CA VAL A 54 2.93 -8.36 -7.14
C VAL A 54 4.27 -8.51 -6.42
N PRO A 55 4.79 -7.44 -5.77
CA PRO A 55 5.99 -7.56 -4.95
C PRO A 55 5.84 -8.61 -3.85
N LYS A 56 6.79 -9.54 -3.75
CA LYS A 56 6.77 -10.64 -2.77
C LYS A 56 6.44 -10.20 -1.32
N PRO A 57 6.99 -9.10 -0.78
CA PRO A 57 6.65 -8.69 0.59
C PRO A 57 5.17 -8.35 0.81
N LEU A 58 4.47 -7.88 -0.24
CA LEU A 58 3.03 -7.57 -0.19
C LEU A 58 2.18 -8.83 -0.40
N ALA A 59 2.59 -9.71 -1.32
CA ALA A 59 1.92 -10.99 -1.54
C ALA A 59 1.97 -11.90 -0.29
N ASP A 60 3.07 -11.87 0.44
CA ASP A 60 3.23 -12.66 1.68
C ASP A 60 2.46 -12.04 2.86
N LEU A 61 2.06 -10.76 2.79
CA LEU A 61 1.45 -10.04 3.92
C LEU A 61 0.07 -10.59 4.30
N GLU A 62 -0.71 -11.06 3.32
CA GLU A 62 -2.04 -11.67 3.52
C GLU A 62 -1.99 -12.86 4.49
N LYS A 63 -0.88 -13.60 4.48
CA LYS A 63 -0.68 -14.82 5.28
C LYS A 63 -0.04 -14.55 6.63
N LYS A 64 0.40 -13.31 6.91
CA LYS A 64 1.12 -12.98 8.14
C LYS A 64 0.14 -12.70 9.28
N PRO A 65 0.45 -13.19 10.50
CA PRO A 65 -0.37 -12.86 11.65
C PRO A 65 -0.23 -11.39 12.04
N ILE A 66 -1.33 -10.81 12.53
CA ILE A 66 -1.31 -9.47 13.13
C ILE A 66 -0.64 -9.56 14.50
N LEU A 67 0.53 -8.93 14.63
CA LEU A 67 1.30 -8.95 15.88
C LEU A 67 0.90 -7.84 16.86
N HIS A 68 0.26 -6.77 16.38
CA HIS A 68 0.02 -5.56 17.16
C HIS A 68 -1.49 -5.34 17.26
N ASN A 69 -2.05 -5.66 18.42
CA ASN A 69 -3.50 -5.65 18.66
C ASN A 69 -3.92 -4.63 19.73
N GLU A 70 -2.96 -3.85 20.26
CA GLU A 70 -3.22 -2.85 21.29
C GLU A 70 -3.51 -1.47 20.65
N GLN A 71 -4.57 -0.82 21.11
CA GLN A 71 -4.79 0.61 20.90
C GLN A 71 -4.35 1.35 22.16
N ILE A 72 -3.51 2.37 22.01
CA ILE A 72 -2.94 3.10 23.12
C ILE A 72 -3.16 4.60 22.98
N GLU A 73 -3.21 5.28 24.12
CA GLU A 73 -3.20 6.75 24.16
C GLU A 73 -1.84 7.30 23.76
N LYS A 74 -1.84 8.47 23.10
CA LYS A 74 -0.62 9.11 22.59
C LYS A 74 0.45 9.33 23.66
N ASN A 75 0.04 9.60 24.90
CA ASN A 75 0.93 9.85 26.03
C ASN A 75 1.53 8.57 26.63
N LYS A 76 1.03 7.39 26.25
CA LYS A 76 1.50 6.08 26.74
C LYS A 76 2.51 5.38 25.82
N MET A 77 2.87 6.00 24.69
CA MET A 77 3.73 5.38 23.67
C MET A 77 5.04 4.82 24.22
N LYS A 78 5.74 5.60 25.06
CA LYS A 78 7.02 5.17 25.66
C LYS A 78 6.86 3.92 26.53
N GLU A 79 5.86 3.93 27.41
CA GLU A 79 5.56 2.82 28.32
C GLU A 79 5.17 1.56 27.55
N THR A 80 4.35 1.69 26.51
CA THR A 80 3.95 0.56 25.67
C THR A 80 5.14 -0.06 24.94
N VAL A 81 6.06 0.74 24.40
CA VAL A 81 7.26 0.23 23.74
C VAL A 81 8.13 -0.55 24.73
N LEU A 82 8.34 -0.04 25.95
CA LEU A 82 9.09 -0.75 26.99
C LEU A 82 8.43 -2.09 27.34
N LYS A 83 7.10 -2.11 27.51
CA LYS A 83 6.33 -3.33 27.76
C LYS A 83 6.49 -4.36 26.62
N ILE A 84 6.41 -3.93 25.36
CA ILE A 84 6.58 -4.81 24.18
C ILE A 84 8.00 -5.41 24.15
N LEU A 85 9.01 -4.60 24.46
CA LEU A 85 10.42 -5.01 24.47
C LEU A 85 10.83 -5.78 25.74
N LYS A 86 9.95 -5.89 26.74
CA LYS A 86 10.23 -6.48 28.06
C LYS A 86 11.39 -5.79 28.79
N LEU A 87 11.42 -4.46 28.70
CA LEU A 87 12.42 -3.59 29.34
C LEU A 87 11.81 -2.80 30.51
#